data_AF-A0AAV8X1Y2-F1
#
_entry.id   AF-A0AAV8X1Y2-F1
#
_cell.length_a   1.000
_cell.length_b   1.000
_cell.length_c   1.000
_cell.angle_alpha   90.00
_cell.angle_beta   90.00
_cell.angle_gamma   90.00
#
_symmetry.space_group_name_H-M   'P 1'
#
loop_
_entity.id
_entity.type
_entity.pdbx_description
1 polymer ?
#
loop_
_entity_poly.entity_id
_entity_poly.type
_entity_poly.pdbx_seq_one_letter_code
_entity_poly.pdbx_strand_id
1 'polypeptide(L)'
;MGAQISAMAGNKIKSQIQQTVGRITGLDPAAPLYEWPHIESLDDLLDPSDAIFVDVIHTNGRHLGMMTPAGHVDYYPNGGELQEGCAFWICSHLRACEFWTASVKKPDVFKAYSYKSWDEFLEGKIDKLEAFPMGIAASPNIPYGIYIVDPNNEYQKYITTRTTLMDSY
;
A
#
# COMPACT_ATOMS: atom_id res chain seq x y z
N MET A 1 -7.63 -3.85 8.79
CA MET A 1 -8.84 -4.62 8.44
C MET A 1 -9.71 -3.97 7.35
N GLY A 2 -9.79 -2.65 7.23
CA GLY A 2 -10.64 -1.99 6.22
C GLY A 2 -10.39 -2.41 4.76
N ALA A 3 -9.15 -2.80 4.44
CA ALA A 3 -8.79 -3.38 3.14
C ALA A 3 -9.60 -4.65 2.83
N GLN A 4 -9.62 -5.62 3.76
CA GLN A 4 -10.38 -6.88 3.61
C GLN A 4 -11.89 -6.62 3.52
N ILE A 5 -12.40 -5.64 4.27
CA ILE A 5 -13.80 -5.23 4.17
C ILE A 5 -14.13 -4.67 2.79
N SER A 6 -13.19 -3.93 2.18
CA SER A 6 -13.36 -3.38 0.83
C SER A 6 -13.38 -4.48 -0.23
N ALA A 7 -12.53 -5.49 -0.08
CA ALA A 7 -12.52 -6.71 -0.91
C ALA A 7 -13.87 -7.43 -0.85
N MET A 8 -14.33 -7.77 0.37
CA MET A 8 -15.64 -8.40 0.59
C MET A 8 -16.79 -7.59 -0.03
N ALA A 9 -16.76 -6.26 0.09
CA ALA A 9 -17.75 -5.39 -0.53
C ALA A 9 -17.69 -5.45 -2.07
N GLY A 10 -16.49 -5.40 -2.65
CA GLY A 10 -16.27 -5.55 -4.10
C GLY A 10 -16.83 -6.88 -4.63
N ASN A 11 -16.51 -7.99 -3.97
CA ASN A 11 -17.02 -9.32 -4.29
C ASN A 11 -18.55 -9.40 -4.16
N LYS A 12 -19.13 -8.76 -3.15
CA LYS A 12 -20.59 -8.73 -2.98
C LYS A 12 -21.28 -7.95 -4.10
N ILE A 13 -20.75 -6.81 -4.50
CA ILE A 13 -21.25 -6.01 -5.62
C ILE A 13 -21.18 -6.81 -6.93
N LYS A 14 -20.04 -7.45 -7.20
CA LYS A 14 -19.81 -8.29 -8.38
C LYS A 14 -20.80 -9.45 -8.45
N SER A 15 -21.01 -10.17 -7.35
CA SER A 15 -21.91 -11.32 -7.30
C SER A 15 -23.40 -10.96 -7.35
N GLN A 16 -23.81 -9.83 -6.77
CA GLN A 16 -25.23 -9.48 -6.68
C GLN A 16 -25.75 -8.68 -7.87
N ILE A 17 -24.94 -7.76 -8.41
CA ILE A 17 -25.39 -6.85 -9.48
C ILE A 17 -24.53 -6.90 -10.73
N GLN A 18 -23.58 -7.85 -10.81
CA GLN A 18 -22.72 -8.07 -11.98
C GLN A 18 -21.93 -6.81 -12.40
N GLN A 19 -21.55 -5.99 -11.41
CA GLN A 19 -20.70 -4.82 -11.62
C GLN A 19 -19.39 -4.96 -10.85
N THR A 20 -18.31 -4.45 -11.41
CA THR A 20 -16.99 -4.43 -10.76
C THR A 20 -16.70 -3.03 -10.27
N VAL A 21 -16.23 -2.91 -9.02
CA VAL A 21 -15.84 -1.61 -8.45
C VAL A 21 -14.66 -1.05 -9.23
N GLY A 22 -14.64 0.27 -9.45
CA GLY A 22 -13.61 0.91 -10.28
C GLY A 22 -12.21 0.85 -9.67
N ARG A 23 -12.09 1.01 -8.35
CA ARG A 23 -10.81 0.94 -7.65
C ARG A 23 -10.99 0.53 -6.19
N ILE A 24 -10.08 -0.29 -5.68
CA ILE A 24 -9.88 -0.51 -4.24
C ILE A 24 -8.44 -0.12 -3.91
N THR A 25 -8.24 0.65 -2.85
CA THR A 25 -6.91 0.93 -2.31
C THR A 25 -6.75 0.28 -0.95
N GLY A 26 -5.81 -0.67 -0.84
CA GLY A 26 -5.48 -1.34 0.41
C GLY A 26 -4.42 -0.56 1.19
N LEU A 27 -4.82 0.08 2.28
CA LEU A 27 -3.87 0.79 3.17
C LEU A 27 -3.46 -0.16 4.30
N ASP A 28 -2.25 -0.70 4.19
CA ASP A 28 -1.64 -1.71 5.06
C ASP A 28 -2.65 -2.82 5.47
N PRO A 29 -3.09 -3.67 4.52
CA PRO A 29 -4.06 -4.73 4.77
C PRO A 29 -3.66 -5.59 5.96
N ALA A 30 -4.61 -5.98 6.82
CA ALA A 30 -4.27 -6.69 8.06
C ALA A 30 -3.72 -8.09 7.76
N ALA A 31 -2.59 -8.47 8.37
CA ALA A 31 -2.02 -9.82 8.30
C ALA A 31 -2.69 -10.84 9.22
N PRO A 32 -3.03 -10.53 10.49
CA PRO A 32 -3.67 -11.52 11.36
C PRO A 32 -4.96 -12.03 10.71
N LEU A 33 -5.06 -13.35 10.54
CA LEU A 33 -6.17 -14.08 9.89
C LEU A 33 -6.21 -14.03 8.36
N TYR A 34 -5.34 -13.24 7.71
CA TYR A 34 -5.34 -13.05 6.26
C TYR A 34 -3.97 -13.32 5.59
N GLU A 35 -2.95 -13.71 6.36
CA GLU A 35 -1.63 -14.05 5.83
C GLU A 35 -1.10 -15.35 6.44
N TRP A 36 -0.36 -16.12 5.64
CA TRP A 36 0.25 -17.37 6.10
C TRP A 36 1.09 -17.15 7.37
N PRO A 37 1.00 -18.02 8.39
CA PRO A 37 0.33 -19.33 8.41
C PRO A 37 -1.14 -19.29 8.84
N HIS A 38 -1.72 -18.12 9.04
CA HIS A 38 -3.05 -17.93 9.61
C HIS A 38 -3.98 -17.31 8.57
N ILE A 39 -4.34 -18.07 7.54
CA ILE A 39 -5.35 -17.67 6.54
C ILE A 39 -6.66 -18.36 6.92
N GLU A 40 -7.68 -17.59 7.29
CA GLU A 40 -8.99 -18.14 7.61
C GLU A 40 -9.83 -18.42 6.35
N SER A 41 -9.79 -17.53 5.36
CA SER A 41 -10.62 -17.61 4.16
C SER A 41 -9.98 -16.85 3.00
N LEU A 42 -9.75 -17.53 1.87
CA LEU A 42 -9.19 -16.91 0.67
C LEU A 42 -10.16 -15.93 -0.01
N ASP A 43 -11.47 -16.13 0.16
CA ASP A 43 -12.50 -15.27 -0.44
C ASP A 43 -12.61 -13.91 0.27
N ASP A 44 -12.03 -13.79 1.46
CA ASP A 44 -12.02 -12.56 2.27
C ASP A 44 -10.68 -11.81 2.17
N LEU A 45 -9.70 -12.37 1.44
CA LEU A 45 -8.43 -11.70 1.18
C LEU A 45 -8.61 -10.70 0.04
N LEU A 46 -8.08 -9.49 0.23
CA LEU A 46 -7.89 -8.54 -0.84
C LEU A 46 -7.04 -9.17 -1.94
N ASP A 47 -7.56 -9.14 -3.16
CA ASP A 47 -6.90 -9.65 -4.34
C ASP A 47 -7.21 -8.76 -5.58
N PRO A 48 -6.40 -8.83 -6.65
CA PRO A 48 -6.61 -8.04 -7.86
C PRO A 48 -8.00 -8.21 -8.48
N SER A 49 -8.68 -9.34 -8.28
CA SER A 49 -9.98 -9.65 -8.87
C SER A 49 -11.17 -8.88 -8.27
N ASP A 50 -10.96 -8.20 -7.13
CA ASP A 50 -11.97 -7.48 -6.36
C ASP A 50 -12.43 -6.16 -7.01
N ALA A 51 -11.60 -5.57 -7.88
CA ALA A 51 -11.88 -4.32 -8.58
C ALA A 51 -11.22 -4.27 -9.96
N ILE A 52 -11.60 -3.28 -10.77
CA ILE A 52 -10.93 -3.00 -12.06
C ILE A 52 -9.45 -2.65 -11.82
N PHE A 53 -9.15 -2.03 -10.68
CA PHE A 53 -7.80 -1.71 -10.26
C PHE A 53 -7.68 -1.81 -8.74
N VAL A 54 -6.64 -2.49 -8.28
CA VAL A 54 -6.34 -2.66 -6.86
C VAL A 54 -4.91 -2.21 -6.64
N ASP A 55 -4.73 -1.21 -5.79
CA ASP A 55 -3.42 -0.73 -5.38
C ASP A 55 -3.25 -0.84 -3.87
N VAL A 56 -2.08 -1.31 -3.42
CA VAL A 56 -1.84 -1.61 -2.00
C VAL A 56 -0.60 -0.88 -1.52
N ILE A 57 -0.68 -0.27 -0.33
CA ILE A 57 0.45 0.39 0.32
C ILE A 57 0.78 -0.41 1.58
N HIS A 58 1.92 -1.11 1.56
CA HIS A 58 2.43 -1.90 2.68
C HIS A 58 3.38 -1.05 3.51
N THR A 59 3.08 -0.83 4.78
CA THR A 59 3.94 -0.03 5.67
C THR A 59 4.31 -0.73 6.95
N ASN A 60 3.59 -1.78 7.35
CA ASN A 60 3.89 -2.57 8.55
C ASN A 60 3.74 -4.08 8.32
N GLY A 61 4.31 -4.57 7.21
CA GLY A 61 4.45 -5.99 6.91
C GLY A 61 5.14 -6.78 8.03
N ARG A 62 4.79 -8.07 8.15
CA ARG A 62 5.27 -9.03 9.18
C ARG A 62 4.87 -8.70 10.62
N HIS A 63 4.02 -7.70 10.79
CA HIS A 63 3.58 -7.18 12.08
C HIS A 63 2.04 -7.11 12.09
N LEU A 64 1.46 -5.94 11.88
CA LEU A 64 0.00 -5.78 11.76
C LEU A 64 -0.47 -5.87 10.31
N GLY A 65 0.38 -5.48 9.36
CA GLY A 65 0.11 -5.49 7.93
C GLY A 65 0.63 -6.75 7.24
N MET A 66 0.01 -7.10 6.11
CA MET A 66 0.46 -8.14 5.19
C MET A 66 1.76 -7.73 4.50
N MET A 67 2.65 -8.69 4.27
CA MET A 67 3.82 -8.49 3.39
C MET A 67 3.57 -9.03 1.98
N THR A 68 2.71 -10.04 1.86
CA THR A 68 2.34 -10.69 0.61
C THR A 68 1.62 -9.69 -0.30
N PRO A 69 2.01 -9.60 -1.59
CA PRO A 69 1.31 -8.78 -2.58
C PRO A 69 -0.17 -9.17 -2.69
N ALA A 70 -1.04 -8.17 -2.76
CA ALA A 70 -2.49 -8.30 -2.79
C ALA A 70 -3.16 -7.43 -3.86
N GLY A 71 -2.39 -6.64 -4.61
CA GLY A 71 -2.89 -5.72 -5.62
C GLY A 71 -2.46 -6.06 -7.04
N HIS A 72 -2.99 -5.26 -7.97
CA HIS A 72 -2.34 -5.09 -9.28
C HIS A 72 -0.99 -4.40 -9.11
N VAL A 73 -0.94 -3.44 -8.17
CA VAL A 73 0.26 -2.69 -7.85
C VAL A 73 0.44 -2.66 -6.35
N ASP A 74 1.58 -3.16 -5.87
CA ASP A 74 1.90 -3.24 -4.45
C ASP A 74 3.11 -2.35 -4.15
N TYR A 75 2.89 -1.32 -3.33
CA TYR A 75 3.88 -0.33 -2.95
C TYR A 75 4.47 -0.67 -1.57
N TYR A 76 5.80 -0.64 -1.48
CA TYR A 76 6.55 -0.90 -0.24
C TYR A 76 7.44 0.30 0.13
N PRO A 77 6.86 1.38 0.70
CA PRO A 77 7.63 2.47 1.30
C PRO A 77 8.61 1.98 2.35
N ASN A 78 9.88 2.37 2.21
CA ASN A 78 10.96 1.95 3.13
C ASN A 78 11.05 0.42 3.28
N GLY A 79 10.74 -0.34 2.22
CA GLY A 79 10.71 -1.80 2.26
C GLY A 79 9.46 -2.41 2.92
N GLY A 80 8.53 -1.59 3.40
CA GLY A 80 7.18 -1.98 3.80
C GLY A 80 7.04 -2.59 5.21
N GLU A 81 8.07 -2.58 6.05
CA GLU A 81 8.01 -3.13 7.42
C GLU A 81 8.02 -2.05 8.52
N LEU A 82 8.98 -1.14 8.43
CA LEU A 82 9.24 -0.11 9.44
C LEU A 82 9.41 1.24 8.75
N GLN A 83 8.65 2.23 9.20
CA GLN A 83 8.66 3.56 8.60
C GLN A 83 9.57 4.51 9.39
N GLU A 84 10.23 5.43 8.67
CA GLU A 84 11.09 6.44 9.30
C GLU A 84 10.31 7.26 10.34
N GLY A 85 10.94 7.52 11.49
CA GLY A 85 10.33 8.24 12.61
C GLY A 85 9.38 7.41 13.49
N CYS A 86 9.14 6.13 13.19
CA CYS A 86 8.29 5.28 14.01
C CYS A 86 9.08 4.44 15.03
N ALA A 87 8.77 4.58 16.32
CA ALA A 87 9.33 3.74 17.38
C ALA A 87 8.62 2.38 17.55
N PHE A 88 7.37 2.27 17.10
CA PHE A 88 6.55 1.06 17.26
C PHE A 88 5.85 0.68 15.95
N TRP A 89 5.56 -0.62 15.78
CA TRP A 89 4.80 -1.18 14.65
C TRP A 89 3.48 -0.46 14.35
N ILE A 90 2.75 0.00 15.36
CA ILE A 90 1.47 0.69 15.18
C ILE A 90 1.61 2.05 14.49
N CYS A 91 2.76 2.72 14.68
CA CYS A 91 3.09 3.95 13.96
C CYS A 91 3.28 3.65 12.48
N SER A 92 4.05 2.61 12.18
CA SER A 92 4.26 2.16 10.80
C SER A 92 2.96 1.72 10.14
N HIS A 93 2.05 1.08 10.87
CA HIS A 93 0.74 0.66 10.36
C HIS A 93 -0.13 1.85 9.91
N LEU A 94 -0.14 2.92 10.71
CA LEU A 94 -0.92 4.12 10.39
C LEU A 94 -0.27 5.00 9.32
N ARG A 95 1.00 4.79 9.00
CA ARG A 95 1.71 5.55 7.96
C ARG A 95 1.12 5.35 6.57
N ALA A 96 0.53 4.20 6.25
CA ALA A 96 -0.16 4.00 4.97
C ALA A 96 -1.27 5.03 4.75
N CYS A 97 -2.03 5.36 5.79
CA CYS A 97 -3.07 6.40 5.74
C CYS A 97 -2.47 7.80 5.53
N GLU A 98 -1.35 8.11 6.18
CA GLU A 98 -0.67 9.39 6.02
C GLU A 98 -0.09 9.56 4.62
N PHE A 99 0.58 8.54 4.10
CA PHE A 99 1.09 8.54 2.73
C PHE A 99 -0.05 8.74 1.73
N TRP A 100 -1.12 7.95 1.83
CA TRP A 100 -2.25 8.13 0.92
C TRP A 100 -2.85 9.53 1.03
N THR A 101 -3.02 10.06 2.24
CA THR A 101 -3.56 11.42 2.47
C THR A 101 -2.65 12.51 1.91
N ALA A 102 -1.33 12.40 2.07
CA ALA A 102 -0.36 13.33 1.50
C ALA A 102 -0.43 13.34 -0.03
N SER A 103 -0.59 12.16 -0.64
CA SER A 103 -0.73 12.04 -2.10
C SER A 103 -1.97 12.77 -2.64
N VAL A 104 -3.06 12.86 -1.86
CA VAL A 104 -4.25 13.63 -2.25
C VAL A 104 -3.93 15.12 -2.46
N LYS A 105 -3.03 15.68 -1.64
CA LYS A 105 -2.60 17.09 -1.75
C LYS A 105 -1.53 17.29 -2.81
N LYS A 106 -0.62 16.32 -2.97
CA LYS A 106 0.48 16.36 -3.94
C LYS A 106 0.59 14.99 -4.63
N PRO A 107 -0.11 14.77 -5.76
CA PRO A 107 -0.24 13.44 -6.37
C PRO A 107 1.06 12.79 -6.86
N ASP A 108 2.11 13.58 -7.07
CA ASP A 108 3.44 13.19 -7.53
C ASP A 108 4.50 13.17 -6.41
N VAL A 109 4.10 13.30 -5.14
CA VAL A 109 5.03 13.36 -4.00
C VAL A 109 5.78 12.04 -3.77
N PHE A 110 5.17 10.91 -4.14
CA PHE A 110 5.76 9.59 -3.99
C PHE A 110 6.10 8.98 -5.34
N LYS A 111 7.40 8.77 -5.58
CA LYS A 111 7.90 8.08 -6.75
C LYS A 111 8.17 6.62 -6.41
N ALA A 112 7.53 5.74 -7.16
CA ALA A 112 7.60 4.30 -7.00
C ALA A 112 8.35 3.69 -8.19
N TYR A 113 9.24 2.76 -7.90
CA TYR A 113 10.10 2.12 -8.90
C TYR A 113 9.93 0.61 -8.84
N SER A 114 9.74 -0.01 -10.01
CA SER A 114 9.76 -1.46 -10.13
C SER A 114 11.21 -1.92 -10.28
N TYR A 115 11.66 -2.79 -9.38
CA TYR A 115 12.96 -3.44 -9.48
C TYR A 115 12.75 -4.90 -9.88
N LYS A 116 13.64 -5.43 -10.72
CA LYS A 116 13.64 -6.86 -11.08
C LYS A 116 14.22 -7.73 -9.96
N SER A 117 15.00 -7.13 -9.04
CA SER A 117 15.55 -7.81 -7.86
C SER A 117 15.92 -6.84 -6.73
N TRP A 118 16.06 -7.38 -5.51
CA TRP A 118 16.62 -6.64 -4.36
C TRP A 118 18.04 -6.13 -4.61
N ASP A 119 18.84 -6.83 -5.41
CA ASP A 119 20.19 -6.39 -5.78
C ASP A 119 20.16 -5.15 -6.68
N GLU A 120 19.20 -5.05 -7.61
CA GLU A 120 19.04 -3.88 -8.47
C GLU A 120 18.66 -2.62 -7.67
N PHE A 121 17.91 -2.81 -6.58
CA PHE A 121 17.60 -1.74 -5.62
C PHE A 121 18.87 -1.25 -4.90
N LEU A 122 19.68 -2.17 -4.35
CA LEU A 122 20.90 -1.83 -3.62
C LEU A 122 22.00 -1.22 -4.50
N GLU A 123 22.04 -1.58 -5.79
CA GLU A 123 22.99 -1.03 -6.76
C GLU A 123 22.69 0.44 -7.16
N GLY A 124 21.57 1.01 -6.71
CA GLY A 124 21.29 2.44 -6.85
C GLY A 124 21.09 2.91 -8.29
N LYS A 125 20.75 2.01 -9.24
CA LYS A 125 20.52 2.33 -10.66
C LYS A 125 19.15 2.99 -10.92
N ILE A 126 18.68 3.81 -9.98
CA ILE A 126 17.35 4.43 -9.99
C ILE A 126 17.18 5.39 -11.17
N ASP A 127 18.26 6.05 -11.59
CA ASP A 127 18.26 7.06 -12.66
C ASP A 127 17.80 6.55 -14.04
N LYS A 128 17.73 5.23 -14.23
CA LYS A 128 17.29 4.61 -15.49
C LYS A 128 15.89 3.99 -15.41
N LEU A 129 15.26 4.02 -14.23
CA LEU A 129 13.96 3.40 -14.00
C LEU A 129 12.84 4.41 -14.22
N GLU A 130 11.77 3.94 -14.86
CA GLU A 130 10.53 4.71 -14.96
C GLU A 130 9.88 4.79 -13.57
N ALA A 131 9.51 6.01 -13.17
CA ALA A 131 8.85 6.27 -11.90
C ALA A 131 7.34 6.32 -12.08
N PHE A 132 6.61 5.63 -11.21
CA PHE A 132 5.15 5.64 -11.16
C PHE A 132 4.66 6.29 -9.86
N PRO A 133 3.51 6.96 -9.85
CA PRO A 133 3.01 7.61 -8.65
C PRO A 133 2.37 6.60 -7.67
N MET A 134 2.73 6.67 -6.39
CA MET A 134 2.00 5.99 -5.32
C MET A 134 0.88 6.89 -4.75
N GLY A 135 -0.27 6.29 -4.43
CA GLY A 135 -1.39 6.97 -3.79
C GLY A 135 -2.47 7.40 -4.78
N ILE A 136 -3.03 8.59 -4.64
CA ILE A 136 -4.23 8.99 -5.38
C ILE A 136 -4.06 8.93 -6.91
N ALA A 137 -2.86 9.22 -7.41
CA ALA A 137 -2.55 9.21 -8.85
C ALA A 137 -2.23 7.80 -9.40
N ALA A 138 -2.17 6.77 -8.55
CA ALA A 138 -2.06 5.40 -9.03
C ALA A 138 -3.26 5.05 -9.93
N SER A 139 -3.00 4.35 -11.03
CA SER A 139 -4.01 4.08 -12.06
C SER A 139 -3.80 2.73 -12.72
N PRO A 140 -4.81 2.19 -13.43
CA PRO A 140 -4.71 0.91 -14.15
C PRO A 140 -3.64 0.88 -15.25
N ASN A 141 -3.09 2.03 -15.65
CA ASN A 141 -2.03 2.10 -16.64
C ASN A 141 -0.64 1.76 -16.08
N ILE A 142 -0.51 1.70 -14.76
CA ILE A 142 0.73 1.29 -14.11
C ILE A 142 0.90 -0.22 -14.33
N PRO A 143 2.07 -0.68 -14.81
CA PRO A 143 2.32 -2.10 -15.01
C PRO A 143 2.11 -2.91 -13.72
N TYR A 144 1.56 -4.11 -13.85
CA TYR A 144 1.36 -5.00 -12.71
C TYR A 144 2.70 -5.28 -12.03
N GLY A 145 2.77 -5.17 -10.70
CA GLY A 145 3.94 -5.63 -9.97
C GLY A 145 4.19 -4.96 -8.63
N ILE A 146 5.39 -5.22 -8.12
CA ILE A 146 5.90 -4.70 -6.85
C ILE A 146 6.72 -3.45 -7.12
N TYR A 147 6.50 -2.43 -6.30
CA TYR A 147 7.17 -1.15 -6.39
C TYR A 147 7.74 -0.73 -5.04
N ILE A 148 9.01 -0.37 -5.04
CA ILE A 148 9.66 0.21 -3.85
C ILE A 148 9.50 1.72 -3.93
N VAL A 149 9.21 2.32 -2.77
CA VAL A 149 9.00 3.76 -2.64
C VAL A 149 10.00 4.28 -1.62
N ASP A 150 10.75 5.31 -2.01
CA ASP A 150 11.42 6.18 -1.05
C ASP A 150 10.49 7.38 -0.83
N PRO A 151 9.74 7.42 0.29
CA PRO A 151 8.78 8.47 0.52
C PRO A 151 9.43 9.83 0.80
N ASN A 152 10.74 9.87 1.05
CA ASN A 152 11.51 11.02 1.52
C ASN A 152 10.78 11.77 2.66
N ASN A 153 11.19 13.01 3.02
CA ASN A 153 10.54 13.79 4.08
C ASN A 153 9.60 14.91 3.56
N GLU A 154 9.43 15.05 2.24
CA GLU A 154 8.59 16.08 1.62
C GLU A 154 7.10 15.90 1.95
N TYR A 155 6.64 14.65 2.02
CA TYR A 155 5.22 14.34 2.25
C TYR A 155 4.67 14.90 3.57
N GLN A 156 5.54 15.11 4.56
CA GLN A 156 5.18 15.65 5.87
C GLN A 156 4.61 17.08 5.79
N LYS A 157 4.90 17.81 4.72
CA LYS A 157 4.32 19.14 4.45
C LYS A 157 2.83 19.09 4.10
N TYR A 158 2.34 17.91 3.73
CA TYR A 158 1.00 17.70 3.19
C TYR A 158 0.06 16.96 4.16
N ILE A 159 0.56 16.55 5.33
CA ILE A 159 -0.25 15.99 6.41
C ILE A 159 -0.63 17.11 7.40
N THR A 160 -1.92 17.24 7.69
CA THR A 160 -2.45 18.31 8.57
C THR A 160 -2.71 17.84 10.00
N THR A 161 -2.74 16.53 10.23
CA THR A 161 -3.03 15.92 11.52
C THR A 161 -1.77 15.35 12.14
N ARG A 162 -1.37 15.91 13.28
CA ARG A 162 -0.46 15.28 14.24
C ARG A 162 -1.27 14.30 15.09
N THR A 163 -1.24 13.03 14.75
CA THR A 163 -1.85 12.01 15.60
C THR A 163 -0.93 11.81 16.79
N THR A 164 -1.41 12.00 18.03
CA THR A 164 -0.58 11.94 19.25
C THR A 164 0.10 10.58 19.48
N LEU A 165 -0.35 9.53 18.79
CA LEU A 165 0.28 8.20 18.76
C LEU A 165 1.49 8.10 17.81
N MET A 166 1.64 9.04 16.87
CA MET A 166 2.71 9.07 15.87
C MET A 166 3.89 9.96 16.30
N ASP A 167 3.60 10.96 17.13
CA ASP A 167 4.57 11.97 17.58
C ASP A 167 5.13 11.67 18.98
N SER A 168 4.96 10.45 19.51
CA SER A 168 5.42 10.12 20.86
C SER A 168 6.94 9.97 20.90
N TYR A 169 7.62 11.10 21.14
CA TYR A 169 8.92 11.21 21.78
C TYR A 169 8.76 11.89 23.14
#